data_AF-A0AAJ0CYR3-F1
#
_entry.id   AF-A0AAJ0CYR3-F1
#
_cell.length_a   1.000
_cell.length_b   1.000
_cell.length_c   1.000
_cell.angle_alpha   90.00
_cell.angle_beta   90.00
_cell.angle_gamma   90.00
#
_symmetry.space_group_name_H-M   'P 1'
#
loop_
_entity.id
_entity.type
_entity.pdbx_description
1 polymer ?
#
loop_
_entity_poly.entity_id
_entity_poly.type
_entity_poly.pdbx_seq_one_letter_code
_entity_poly.pdbx_strand_id
1 'polypeptide(L)'
;MDIRNPPLYTDTPLSLLPTPKFQTGQEDPFTIEASHMALSHNAFIRGFNTIYQQADRLQTPTDKLDFIGYCQSWIECVKTHHQYEETDLFPNINRAAGRTDLMEDAIHEHEAFYGGLELMSHHLTETGVDFSATELINIMDSFKEALHQHLAAEPIAIAALAKYNTQENPIDILGIADAAG
;
A
#
# COMPACT_ATOMS: atom_id res chain seq x y z
N MET A 1 -24.25 23.14 -1.57
CA MET A 1 -24.13 21.76 -2.07
C MET A 1 -25.20 21.56 -3.13
N ASP A 2 -24.78 21.59 -4.40
CA ASP A 2 -25.55 21.10 -5.54
C ASP A 2 -25.38 19.57 -5.56
N ILE A 3 -26.48 18.83 -5.63
CA ILE A 3 -26.52 17.35 -5.51
C ILE A 3 -26.05 16.69 -6.82
N ARG A 4 -25.68 17.48 -7.83
CA ARG A 4 -25.33 17.00 -9.18
C ARG A 4 -23.83 16.88 -9.47
N ASN A 5 -22.97 17.17 -8.49
CA ASN A 5 -21.54 16.87 -8.61
C ASN A 5 -21.01 16.41 -7.24
N PRO A 6 -20.74 15.11 -7.05
CA PRO A 6 -20.07 14.67 -5.83
C PRO A 6 -18.73 15.41 -5.67
N PRO A 7 -18.22 15.57 -4.44
CA PRO A 7 -16.90 16.14 -4.21
C PRO A 7 -15.86 15.45 -5.10
N LEU A 8 -14.88 16.22 -5.59
CA LEU A 8 -13.84 15.73 -6.50
C LEU A 8 -13.13 14.49 -5.91
N TYR A 9 -13.01 14.44 -4.59
CA TYR A 9 -12.39 13.37 -3.81
C TYR A 9 -13.02 13.20 -2.41
N THR A 10 -13.17 11.96 -1.97
CA THR A 10 -13.40 11.55 -0.57
C THR A 10 -12.44 10.44 -0.15
N ASP A 11 -12.25 10.21 1.15
CA ASP A 11 -11.45 9.09 1.68
C ASP A 11 -12.24 7.77 1.59
N THR A 12 -12.64 7.41 0.36
CA THR A 12 -13.45 6.23 0.02
C THR A 12 -12.95 5.59 -1.29
N PRO A 13 -13.06 4.27 -1.46
CA PRO A 13 -13.68 3.33 -0.52
C PRO A 13 -12.78 2.94 0.66
N LEU A 14 -11.47 3.16 0.58
CA LEU A 14 -10.53 2.80 1.63
C LEU A 14 -10.32 3.96 2.61
N SER A 15 -10.51 3.70 3.90
CA SER A 15 -10.22 4.69 4.94
C SER A 15 -8.71 4.83 5.15
N LEU A 16 -8.26 6.06 5.41
CA LEU A 16 -6.87 6.33 5.76
C LEU A 16 -6.52 5.72 7.12
N LEU A 17 -5.24 5.39 7.26
CA LEU A 17 -4.68 4.79 8.46
C LEU A 17 -4.07 5.88 9.35
N PRO A 18 -4.40 5.94 10.66
CA PRO A 18 -3.68 6.79 11.58
C PRO A 18 -2.24 6.28 11.76
N THR A 19 -1.27 7.18 11.96
CA THR A 19 0.11 6.75 12.22
C THR A 19 0.27 6.31 13.68
N PRO A 20 1.08 5.28 13.97
CA PRO A 20 1.37 4.85 15.34
C PRO A 20 1.88 5.97 16.25
N LYS A 21 2.73 6.88 15.73
CA LYS A 21 3.17 8.08 16.47
C LYS A 21 2.00 8.97 16.87
N PHE A 22 1.07 9.23 15.95
CA PHE A 22 -0.11 10.04 16.26
C PHE A 22 -1.02 9.39 17.31
N GLN A 23 -1.20 8.06 17.24
CA GLN A 23 -2.07 7.34 18.16
C GLN A 23 -1.48 7.20 19.56
N THR A 24 -0.17 6.97 19.66
CA THR A 24 0.47 6.57 20.92
C THR A 24 1.28 7.70 21.57
N GLY A 25 1.71 8.70 20.79
CA GLY A 25 2.65 9.73 21.22
C GLY A 25 4.09 9.23 21.45
N GLN A 26 4.38 7.97 21.14
CA GLN A 26 5.73 7.40 21.28
C GLN A 26 6.65 7.85 20.13
N GLU A 27 7.94 7.96 20.43
CA GLU A 27 8.98 8.40 19.48
C GLU A 27 10.17 7.43 19.43
N ASP A 28 10.00 6.20 19.93
CA ASP A 28 11.01 5.17 19.75
C ASP A 28 11.17 4.82 18.26
N PRO A 29 12.33 4.33 17.82
CA PRO A 29 12.61 4.08 16.40
C PRO A 29 11.59 3.19 15.68
N PHE A 30 10.98 2.21 16.38
CA PHE A 30 9.99 1.31 15.79
C PHE A 30 8.65 2.00 15.58
N THR A 31 8.23 2.84 16.54
CA THR A 31 7.03 3.67 16.35
C THR A 31 7.21 4.67 15.22
N ILE A 32 8.41 5.25 15.07
CA ILE A 32 8.72 6.15 13.97
C ILE A 32 8.67 5.40 12.63
N GLU A 33 9.34 4.25 12.52
CA GLU A 33 9.35 3.49 11.27
C GLU A 33 7.96 2.97 10.89
N ALA A 34 7.21 2.43 11.86
CA ALA A 34 5.83 2.05 11.64
C ALA A 34 4.95 3.24 11.18
N SER A 35 5.28 4.47 11.59
CA SER A 35 4.61 5.66 11.12
C SER A 35 5.01 6.05 9.70
N HIS A 36 6.27 5.85 9.29
CA HIS A 36 6.69 6.00 7.90
C HIS A 36 5.95 5.00 7.01
N MET A 37 5.88 3.74 7.43
CA MET A 37 5.14 2.71 6.71
C MET A 37 3.67 3.07 6.51
N ALA A 38 2.98 3.49 7.59
CA ALA A 38 1.59 3.95 7.50
C ALA A 38 1.41 5.16 6.57
N LEU A 39 2.41 6.03 6.43
CA LEU A 39 2.37 7.17 5.49
C LEU A 39 2.52 6.70 4.03
N SER A 40 3.44 5.79 3.74
CA SER A 40 3.58 5.14 2.42
C SER A 40 2.27 4.43 2.03
N HIS A 41 1.70 3.67 2.95
CA HIS A 41 0.43 2.96 2.76
C HIS A 41 -0.74 3.90 2.50
N ASN A 42 -0.78 5.04 3.19
CA ASN A 42 -1.77 6.07 2.91
C ASN A 42 -1.61 6.66 1.50
N ALA A 43 -0.41 6.74 0.93
CA ALA A 43 -0.25 7.13 -0.47
C ALA A 43 -0.90 6.11 -1.42
N PHE A 44 -0.75 4.80 -1.14
CA PHE A 44 -1.40 3.74 -1.92
C PHE A 44 -2.92 3.79 -1.79
N ILE A 45 -3.44 3.95 -0.57
CA ILE A 45 -4.88 4.12 -0.31
C ILE A 45 -5.43 5.32 -1.09
N ARG A 46 -4.72 6.45 -1.07
CA ARG A 46 -5.14 7.64 -1.84
C ARG A 46 -5.15 7.39 -3.34
N GLY A 47 -4.15 6.67 -3.86
CA GLY A 47 -4.11 6.26 -5.27
C GLY A 47 -5.28 5.35 -5.62
N PHE A 48 -5.53 4.31 -4.83
CA PHE A 48 -6.68 3.40 -4.99
C PHE A 48 -7.99 4.18 -5.01
N ASN A 49 -8.23 5.03 -4.00
CA ASN A 49 -9.44 5.84 -3.89
C ASN A 49 -9.63 6.77 -5.09
N THR A 50 -8.53 7.36 -5.59
CA THR A 50 -8.58 8.25 -6.75
C THR A 50 -8.96 7.48 -8.01
N ILE A 51 -8.31 6.34 -8.27
CA ILE A 51 -8.64 5.48 -9.41
C ILE A 51 -10.11 5.06 -9.35
N TYR A 52 -10.55 4.55 -8.20
CA TYR A 52 -11.92 4.07 -7.99
C TYR A 52 -12.97 5.16 -8.26
N GLN A 53 -12.70 6.40 -7.82
CA GLN A 53 -13.64 7.51 -7.96
C GLN A 53 -13.60 8.23 -9.31
N GLN A 54 -12.49 8.16 -10.06
CA GLN A 54 -12.37 8.86 -11.34
C GLN A 54 -12.73 7.98 -12.54
N ALA A 55 -12.69 6.65 -12.41
CA ALA A 55 -12.88 5.72 -13.53
C ALA A 55 -14.16 6.00 -14.35
N ASP A 56 -15.28 6.33 -13.68
CA ASP A 56 -16.57 6.59 -14.31
C ASP A 56 -16.76 8.04 -14.83
N ARG A 57 -15.79 8.92 -14.57
CA ARG A 57 -15.88 10.36 -14.92
C ARG A 57 -15.18 10.70 -16.22
N LEU A 58 -14.34 9.82 -16.75
CA LEU A 58 -13.52 10.06 -17.94
C LEU A 58 -14.39 10.15 -19.20
N GLN A 59 -14.26 11.24 -19.96
CA GLN A 59 -15.10 11.51 -21.13
C GLN A 59 -14.36 11.34 -22.45
N THR A 60 -13.05 11.62 -22.48
CA THR A 60 -12.28 11.65 -23.72
C THR A 60 -11.30 10.48 -23.82
N PRO A 61 -10.98 9.99 -25.03
CA PRO A 61 -9.95 8.97 -25.22
C PRO A 61 -8.57 9.40 -24.69
N THR A 62 -8.24 10.70 -24.78
CA THR A 62 -6.98 11.24 -24.25
C THR A 62 -6.92 11.12 -22.72
N ASP A 63 -7.97 11.55 -22.01
CA ASP A 63 -8.02 11.43 -20.55
C ASP A 63 -7.96 9.97 -20.10
N LYS A 64 -8.62 9.06 -20.86
CA LYS A 64 -8.55 7.63 -20.58
C LYS A 64 -7.15 7.05 -20.77
N LEU A 65 -6.42 7.49 -21.80
CA LEU A 65 -5.04 7.05 -22.02
C LEU A 65 -4.12 7.49 -20.89
N ASP A 66 -4.21 8.76 -20.48
CA ASP A 66 -3.44 9.29 -19.35
C ASP A 66 -3.81 8.58 -18.04
N PHE A 67 -5.10 8.30 -17.85
CA PHE A 67 -5.61 7.56 -16.69
C PHE A 67 -5.09 6.11 -16.63
N ILE A 68 -4.97 5.42 -17.78
CA ILE A 68 -4.33 4.09 -17.83
C ILE A 68 -2.88 4.18 -17.37
N GLY A 69 -2.13 5.18 -17.85
CA GLY A 69 -0.76 5.43 -17.41
C GLY A 69 -0.67 5.68 -15.90
N TYR A 70 -1.60 6.45 -15.34
CA TYR A 70 -1.71 6.68 -13.90
C TYR A 70 -1.98 5.37 -13.13
N CYS A 71 -2.92 4.54 -13.60
CA CYS A 71 -3.22 3.26 -12.98
C CYS A 71 -2.01 2.31 -12.99
N GLN A 72 -1.32 2.19 -14.13
CA GLN A 72 -0.12 1.36 -14.24
C GLN A 72 1.00 1.85 -13.30
N SER A 73 1.18 3.18 -13.20
CA SER A 73 2.17 3.76 -12.28
C SER A 73 1.84 3.46 -10.82
N TRP A 74 0.55 3.51 -10.45
CA TRP A 74 0.11 3.15 -9.10
C TRP A 74 0.35 1.66 -8.81
N ILE A 75 -0.01 0.76 -9.74
CA ILE A 75 0.23 -0.68 -9.60
C ILE A 75 1.72 -0.96 -9.40
N GLU A 76 2.59 -0.35 -10.22
CA GLU A 76 4.02 -0.55 -10.12
C GLU A 76 4.59 0.00 -8.82
N CYS A 77 4.10 1.15 -8.35
CA CYS A 77 4.50 1.73 -7.07
C CYS A 77 4.18 0.78 -5.91
N VAL A 78 2.96 0.21 -5.89
CA VAL A 78 2.53 -0.78 -4.89
C VAL A 78 3.42 -2.02 -4.97
N LYS A 79 3.65 -2.58 -6.16
CA LYS A 79 4.49 -3.79 -6.31
C LYS A 79 5.95 -3.56 -5.92
N THR A 80 6.52 -2.42 -6.30
CA THR A 80 7.92 -2.09 -5.99
C THR A 80 8.13 -1.94 -4.49
N HIS A 81 7.18 -1.30 -3.81
CA HIS A 81 7.18 -1.16 -2.35
C HIS A 81 7.26 -2.52 -1.65
N HIS A 82 6.31 -3.42 -1.94
CA HIS A 82 6.28 -4.75 -1.30
C HIS A 82 7.44 -5.65 -1.75
N GLN A 83 7.94 -5.49 -2.99
CA GLN A 83 9.14 -6.19 -3.42
C GLN A 83 10.34 -5.79 -2.57
N TYR A 84 10.54 -4.50 -2.33
CA TYR A 84 11.60 -4.00 -1.45
C TYR A 84 11.47 -4.60 -0.04
N GLU A 85 10.26 -4.68 0.50
CA GLU A 85 10.03 -5.25 1.83
C GLU A 85 10.53 -6.70 1.93
N GLU A 86 10.18 -7.51 0.94
CA GLU A 86 10.55 -8.92 0.86
C GLU A 86 12.03 -9.15 0.57
N THR A 87 12.66 -8.30 -0.25
CA THR A 87 14.06 -8.50 -0.67
C THR A 87 15.06 -7.90 0.31
N ASP A 88 14.68 -6.84 1.03
CA ASP A 88 15.62 -6.06 1.83
C ASP A 88 15.11 -5.77 3.25
N LEU A 89 13.94 -5.14 3.44
CA LEU A 89 13.50 -4.71 4.79
C LEU A 89 13.37 -5.89 5.76
N PHE A 90 12.51 -6.86 5.44
CA PHE A 90 12.22 -7.98 6.33
C PHE A 90 13.44 -8.90 6.54
N PRO A 91 14.24 -9.24 5.51
CA PRO A 91 15.46 -10.02 5.72
C PRO A 91 16.49 -9.31 6.62
N ASN A 92 16.64 -8.00 6.49
CA ASN A 92 17.59 -7.23 7.31
C ASN A 92 17.10 -7.11 8.77
N ILE A 93 15.80 -6.91 9.00
CA ILE A 93 15.18 -6.97 10.34
C ILE A 93 15.43 -8.34 10.98
N ASN A 94 15.14 -9.42 10.25
CA ASN A 94 15.37 -10.79 10.71
C ASN A 94 16.83 -11.02 11.11
N ARG A 95 17.78 -10.60 10.26
CA ARG A 95 19.22 -10.72 10.54
C ARG A 95 19.62 -9.96 11.81
N ALA A 96 19.15 -8.71 11.97
CA ALA A 96 19.47 -7.90 13.14
C ALA A 96 18.89 -8.49 14.44
N ALA A 97 17.69 -9.08 14.36
CA ALA A 97 17.04 -9.75 15.49
C ALA A 97 17.60 -11.16 15.79
N GLY A 98 18.45 -11.72 14.92
CA GLY A 98 18.89 -13.12 15.01
C GLY A 98 17.76 -14.12 14.77
N ARG A 99 16.80 -13.78 13.90
CA ARG A 99 15.60 -14.55 13.58
C ARG A 99 15.47 -14.78 12.07
N THR A 100 14.48 -15.56 11.69
CA THR A 100 14.14 -15.83 10.27
C THR A 100 12.65 -15.75 9.99
N ASP A 101 11.83 -15.56 11.03
CA ASP A 101 10.38 -15.73 11.02
C ASP A 101 9.62 -14.42 11.24
N LEU A 102 10.32 -13.29 11.37
CA LEU A 102 9.67 -11.99 11.52
C LEU A 102 9.07 -11.57 10.17
N MET A 103 7.87 -11.00 10.23
CA MET A 103 7.10 -10.48 9.09
C MET A 103 6.63 -11.54 8.08
N GLU A 104 6.69 -12.84 8.39
CA GLU A 104 6.14 -13.89 7.51
C GLU A 104 4.66 -13.68 7.20
N ASP A 105 3.85 -13.23 8.17
CA ASP A 105 2.43 -12.94 7.95
C ASP A 105 2.23 -11.85 6.88
N ALA A 106 3.04 -10.78 6.89
CA ALA A 106 2.97 -9.72 5.88
C ALA A 106 3.25 -10.25 4.46
N ILE A 107 4.24 -11.13 4.33
CA ILE A 107 4.56 -11.78 3.04
C ILE A 107 3.36 -12.60 2.53
N HIS A 108 2.72 -13.40 3.40
CA HIS A 108 1.53 -14.16 3.02
C HIS A 108 0.35 -13.24 2.67
N GLU A 109 0.21 -12.11 3.34
CA GLU A 109 -0.81 -11.10 3.04
C GLU A 109 -0.59 -10.46 1.66
N HIS A 110 0.66 -10.28 1.20
CA HIS A 110 0.96 -9.77 -0.14
C HIS A 110 0.34 -10.67 -1.22
N GLU A 111 0.51 -11.98 -1.10
CA GLU A 111 -0.02 -12.96 -2.06
C GLU A 111 -1.55 -12.82 -2.25
N ALA A 112 -2.26 -12.39 -1.20
CA ALA A 112 -3.72 -12.29 -1.21
C ALA A 112 -4.28 -11.17 -2.12
N PHE A 113 -3.49 -10.14 -2.45
CA PHE A 113 -3.93 -9.05 -3.33
C PHE A 113 -3.16 -8.95 -4.65
N TYR A 114 -1.98 -9.58 -4.76
CA TYR A 114 -1.14 -9.50 -5.96
C TYR A 114 -1.85 -9.94 -7.25
N GLY A 115 -2.62 -11.04 -7.19
CA GLY A 115 -3.40 -11.50 -8.35
C GLY A 115 -4.41 -10.47 -8.85
N GLY A 116 -4.96 -9.64 -7.96
CA GLY A 116 -5.86 -8.55 -8.33
C GLY A 116 -5.13 -7.38 -9.02
N LEU A 117 -3.92 -7.05 -8.57
CA LEU A 117 -3.06 -6.05 -9.22
C LEU A 117 -2.69 -6.48 -10.64
N GLU A 118 -2.33 -7.74 -10.83
CA GLU A 118 -2.01 -8.30 -12.15
C GLU A 118 -3.22 -8.30 -13.07
N LEU A 119 -4.39 -8.73 -12.57
CA LEU A 119 -5.64 -8.68 -13.32
C LEU A 119 -5.99 -7.26 -13.76
N MET A 120 -5.84 -6.28 -12.87
CA MET A 120 -6.08 -4.86 -13.18
C MET A 120 -5.13 -4.33 -14.25
N SER A 121 -3.82 -4.60 -14.11
CA SER A 121 -2.82 -4.18 -15.09
C SER A 121 -3.07 -4.79 -16.47
N HIS A 122 -3.38 -6.09 -16.51
CA HIS A 122 -3.68 -6.82 -17.73
C HIS A 122 -4.95 -6.28 -18.40
N HIS A 123 -6.05 -6.13 -17.65
CA HIS A 123 -7.31 -5.61 -18.17
C HIS A 123 -7.12 -4.24 -18.84
N LEU A 124 -6.45 -3.30 -18.18
CA LEU A 124 -6.21 -1.95 -18.72
C LEU A 124 -5.31 -1.97 -19.95
N THR A 125 -4.31 -2.87 -19.99
CA THR A 125 -3.41 -3.01 -21.14
C THR A 125 -4.13 -3.58 -22.35
N GLU A 126 -4.96 -4.62 -22.16
CA GLU A 126 -5.67 -5.27 -23.25
C GLU A 126 -6.80 -4.40 -23.81
N THR A 127 -7.55 -3.73 -22.94
CA THR A 127 -8.72 -2.93 -23.36
C THR A 127 -8.35 -1.53 -23.83
N GLY A 128 -7.23 -0.97 -23.39
CA GLY A 128 -6.82 0.39 -23.75
C GLY A 128 -7.91 1.41 -23.41
N VAL A 129 -8.11 2.40 -24.28
CA VAL A 129 -9.13 3.46 -24.07
C VAL A 129 -10.59 2.95 -24.08
N ASP A 130 -10.80 1.69 -24.45
CA ASP A 130 -12.12 1.06 -24.48
C ASP A 130 -12.48 0.34 -23.17
N PHE A 131 -11.64 0.44 -22.13
CA PHE A 131 -11.93 -0.14 -20.81
C PHE A 131 -13.29 0.34 -20.26
N SER A 132 -13.96 -0.57 -19.55
CA SER A 132 -15.21 -0.31 -18.84
C SER A 132 -14.90 0.12 -17.41
N ALA A 133 -15.39 1.29 -17.00
CA ALA A 133 -15.25 1.77 -15.64
C ALA A 133 -15.85 0.78 -14.62
N THR A 134 -17.02 0.19 -14.95
CA THR A 134 -17.65 -0.84 -14.11
C THR A 134 -16.77 -2.07 -13.94
N GLU A 135 -16.12 -2.52 -15.02
CA GLU A 135 -15.26 -3.70 -14.96
C GLU A 135 -13.98 -3.42 -14.18
N LEU A 136 -13.36 -2.26 -14.40
CA LEU A 136 -12.21 -1.83 -13.62
C LEU A 136 -12.54 -1.78 -12.12
N ILE A 137 -13.68 -1.21 -11.75
CA ILE A 137 -14.15 -1.15 -10.36
C ILE A 137 -14.40 -2.56 -9.79
N ASN A 138 -15.01 -3.47 -10.54
CA ASN A 138 -15.21 -4.85 -10.12
C ASN A 138 -13.88 -5.57 -9.84
N ILE A 139 -12.87 -5.36 -10.70
CA ILE A 139 -11.52 -5.90 -10.49
C ILE A 139 -10.90 -5.28 -9.23
N MET A 140 -11.02 -3.97 -9.03
CA MET A 140 -10.53 -3.30 -7.82
C MET A 140 -11.19 -3.85 -6.55
N ASP A 141 -12.51 -4.08 -6.58
CA ASP A 141 -13.26 -4.65 -5.47
C ASP A 141 -12.82 -6.09 -5.14
N SER A 142 -12.26 -6.84 -6.09
CA SER A 142 -11.82 -8.22 -5.84
C SER A 142 -10.60 -8.35 -4.93
N PHE A 143 -9.76 -7.30 -4.84
CA PHE A 143 -8.56 -7.29 -3.99
C PHE A 143 -8.56 -6.18 -2.93
N LYS A 144 -9.53 -5.27 -2.96
CA LYS A 144 -9.66 -4.11 -2.08
C LYS A 144 -9.48 -4.45 -0.59
N GLU A 145 -10.23 -5.44 -0.09
CA GLU A 145 -10.22 -5.78 1.33
C GLU A 145 -8.89 -6.41 1.75
N ALA A 146 -8.34 -7.31 0.94
CA ALA A 146 -7.05 -7.94 1.22
C ALA A 146 -5.92 -6.90 1.26
N LEU A 147 -5.88 -6.00 0.27
CA LEU A 147 -4.94 -4.88 0.26
C LEU A 147 -5.10 -4.00 1.50
N HIS A 148 -6.31 -3.55 1.83
CA HIS A 148 -6.51 -2.64 2.96
C HIS A 148 -6.17 -3.28 4.31
N GLN A 149 -6.49 -4.56 4.49
CA GLN A 149 -6.15 -5.31 5.69
C GLN A 149 -4.64 -5.41 5.87
N HIS A 150 -3.91 -5.78 4.83
CA HIS A 150 -2.46 -5.80 4.83
C HIS A 150 -1.88 -4.44 5.21
N LEU A 151 -2.27 -3.39 4.49
CA LEU A 151 -1.76 -2.03 4.69
C LEU A 151 -2.00 -1.53 6.13
N ALA A 152 -3.08 -1.99 6.78
CA ALA A 152 -3.41 -1.65 8.17
C ALA A 152 -2.65 -2.51 9.20
N ALA A 153 -2.42 -3.79 8.91
CA ALA A 153 -1.80 -4.74 9.82
C ALA A 153 -0.29 -4.51 9.95
N GLU A 154 0.37 -4.21 8.84
CA GLU A 154 1.82 -4.21 8.78
C GLU A 154 2.51 -3.12 9.65
N PRO A 155 2.03 -1.86 9.70
CA PRO A 155 2.56 -0.88 10.66
C PRO A 155 2.48 -1.34 12.13
N ILE A 156 1.41 -2.07 12.49
CA ILE A 156 1.25 -2.61 13.85
C ILE A 156 2.29 -3.69 14.11
N ALA A 157 2.54 -4.56 13.13
CA ALA A 157 3.56 -5.60 13.20
C ALA A 157 4.97 -4.99 13.35
N ILE A 158 5.31 -3.96 12.56
CA ILE A 158 6.59 -3.24 12.64
C ILE A 158 6.79 -2.63 14.04
N ALA A 159 5.79 -1.93 14.58
CA ALA A 159 5.89 -1.34 15.92
C ALA A 159 6.13 -2.43 17.00
N ALA A 160 5.50 -3.60 16.84
CA ALA A 160 5.65 -4.73 17.77
C ALA A 160 7.06 -5.36 17.74
N LEU A 161 7.88 -5.09 16.73
CA LEU A 161 9.26 -5.57 16.65
C LEU A 161 10.18 -4.95 17.70
N ALA A 162 9.77 -3.85 18.34
CA ALA A 162 10.51 -3.21 19.43
C ALA A 162 10.90 -4.19 20.54
N LYS A 163 10.10 -5.24 20.77
CA LYS A 163 10.38 -6.30 21.76
C LYS A 163 11.62 -7.15 21.46
N TYR A 164 12.11 -7.13 20.21
CA TYR A 164 13.31 -7.86 19.78
C TYR A 164 14.57 -6.99 19.82
N ASN A 165 14.44 -5.68 20.03
CA ASN A 165 15.57 -4.78 20.18
C ASN A 165 16.15 -4.92 21.59
N THR A 166 17.27 -5.63 21.72
CA THR A 166 17.95 -5.82 23.02
C THR A 166 19.36 -5.24 22.99
N GLN A 167 20.02 -5.21 24.15
CA GLN A 167 21.40 -4.74 24.23
C GLN A 167 22.38 -5.70 23.52
N GLU A 168 22.05 -6.99 23.49
CA GLU A 168 22.80 -8.05 22.81
C GLU A 168 22.52 -8.07 21.30
N ASN A 169 21.28 -7.79 20.91
CA ASN A 169 20.83 -7.74 19.51
C ASN A 169 20.16 -6.38 19.23
N PRO A 170 20.93 -5.29 19.13
CA PRO A 170 20.36 -3.99 18.81
C PRO A 170 19.90 -3.97 17.35
N ILE A 171 18.71 -3.42 17.12
CA ILE A 171 18.11 -3.29 15.78
C ILE A 171 18.03 -1.80 15.45
N ASP A 172 18.83 -1.36 14.49
CA ASP A 172 18.72 -0.03 13.90
C ASP A 172 17.66 -0.03 12.80
N ILE A 173 16.39 -0.06 13.20
CA ILE A 173 15.28 -0.23 12.25
C ILE A 173 15.18 0.93 11.26
N LEU A 174 15.49 2.16 11.70
CA LEU A 174 15.52 3.33 10.82
C LEU A 174 16.66 3.24 9.81
N GLY A 175 17.86 2.84 10.26
CA GLY A 175 18.99 2.63 9.36
C GLY A 175 18.76 1.48 8.36
N ILE A 176 18.02 0.44 8.77
CA ILE A 176 17.62 -0.66 7.87
C ILE A 176 16.65 -0.15 6.80
N ALA A 177 15.63 0.62 7.19
CA ALA A 177 14.64 1.18 6.27
C ALA A 177 15.27 2.18 5.29
N ASP A 178 16.07 3.14 5.79
CA ASP A 178 16.78 4.14 4.98
C ASP A 178 17.72 3.51 3.95
N ALA A 179 18.35 2.38 4.28
CA ALA A 179 19.30 1.71 3.39
C ALA A 179 18.64 1.02 2.20
N ALA A 180 17.33 0.81 2.26
CA ALA A 180 16.67 -0.13 1.39
C ALA A 180 15.64 0.52 0.45
N GLY A 181 15.34 1.81 0.62
CA GLY A 181 14.66 2.62 -0.40
C GLY A 181 14.29 4.02 0.03
#